data_AF-A0AA96W7T2-F1
#
_entry.id   AF-A0AA96W7T2-F1
#
_cell.length_a   1.000
_cell.length_b   1.000
_cell.length_c   1.000
_cell.angle_alpha   90.00
_cell.angle_beta   90.00
_cell.angle_gamma   90.00
#
_symmetry.space_group_name_H-M   'P 1'
#
loop_
_entity.id
_entity.type
_entity.pdbx_description
1 polymer ?
#
loop_
_entity_poly.entity_id
_entity_poly.type
_entity_poly.pdbx_seq_one_letter_code
_entity_poly.pdbx_strand_id
1 'polypeptide(L)'
;MEESSFSQAEKIIENFLREFEPKEYVYLDVLYRFEEEDLSEILTALHGCRLPKKYHTYKDVIHEKFAKKLSLSNNDLFLYIEDIIYIKLFFQVEAPENSPDRRACGLPKEALETYKKKFFPHHEYKERMLTLLEAAMDSTLNIKKINPSEFRSLFIPVLVNIADIVVIEYSELEDLREVRGLSYYILREMFEVMMLKISEDILFHFSNQEKKAIDFLSHFGIHETIDAKGNRYKPNPILDESNRAWNMTTIRSTMIQHKKSKQTLYDKRNDLISIKKKLEAYRNEQKELVKHIEKEHKAVEEADEKLDHIHQTLDRLEYTDAKEVKFLEDGEEKLFERKSLITQLFRKEDSLIKQKAKLHKSTKELELALSNKQKEIYVWEKKLSEAEKSLANLESQGHPIDAQYERIQRALAKTLSQR
;
A
#
# COMPACT_ATOMS: atom_id res chain seq x y z
N MET A 1 22.42 -4.84 28.16
CA MET A 1 21.38 -5.84 28.48
C MET A 1 22.04 -7.20 28.35
N GLU A 2 22.17 -7.94 29.45
CA GLU A 2 22.64 -9.33 29.40
C GLU A 2 21.58 -10.14 28.63
N GLU A 3 21.98 -10.87 27.58
CA GLU A 3 21.08 -11.78 26.86
C GLU A 3 20.53 -12.80 27.87
N SER A 4 19.22 -12.78 28.11
CA SER A 4 18.60 -13.78 28.98
C SER A 4 18.58 -15.13 28.27
N SER A 5 18.79 -16.21 29.03
CA SER A 5 18.76 -17.55 28.45
C SER A 5 17.32 -17.95 28.12
N PHE A 6 17.09 -18.65 27.00
CA PHE A 6 15.74 -19.14 26.64
C PHE A 6 15.11 -19.98 27.77
N SER A 7 15.91 -20.70 28.56
CA SER A 7 15.43 -21.44 29.73
C SER A 7 14.81 -20.54 30.80
N GLN A 8 15.30 -19.32 30.97
CA GLN A 8 14.68 -18.34 31.87
C GLN A 8 13.35 -17.85 31.31
N ALA A 9 13.30 -17.54 30.00
CA ALA A 9 12.04 -17.16 29.35
C ALA A 9 10.98 -18.28 29.44
N GLU A 10 11.38 -19.55 29.29
CA GLU A 10 10.47 -20.68 29.47
C GLU A 10 9.91 -20.78 30.88
N LYS A 11 10.71 -20.52 31.92
CA LYS A 11 10.23 -20.51 33.31
C LYS A 11 9.23 -19.39 33.54
N ILE A 12 9.46 -18.21 32.99
CA ILE A 12 8.54 -17.07 33.06
C ILE A 12 7.20 -17.45 32.41
N ILE A 13 7.24 -18.03 31.21
CA ILE A 13 6.03 -18.49 30.51
C ILE A 13 5.30 -19.58 31.30
N GLU A 14 6.03 -20.55 31.86
CA GLU A 14 5.41 -21.62 32.65
C GLU A 14 4.78 -21.11 33.94
N ASN A 15 5.39 -20.13 34.60
CA ASN A 15 4.82 -19.49 35.78
C ASN A 15 3.57 -18.69 35.42
N PHE A 16 3.65 -17.86 34.38
CA PHE A 16 2.50 -17.14 33.85
C PHE A 16 1.35 -18.11 33.55
N LEU A 17 1.60 -19.17 32.79
CA LEU A 17 0.55 -20.15 32.42
C LEU A 17 0.02 -20.97 33.60
N ARG A 18 0.71 -21.02 34.75
CA ARG A 18 0.20 -21.65 35.98
C ARG A 18 -0.81 -20.76 36.67
N GLU A 19 -0.50 -19.47 36.79
CA GLU A 19 -1.35 -18.47 37.45
C GLU A 19 -2.47 -17.98 36.53
N PHE A 20 -2.30 -18.14 35.22
CA PHE A 20 -3.27 -17.77 34.21
C PHE A 20 -4.60 -18.55 34.39
N GLU A 21 -5.64 -17.80 34.75
CA GLU A 21 -7.03 -18.27 34.83
C GLU A 21 -7.74 -18.07 33.49
N PRO A 22 -8.03 -19.14 32.73
CA PRO A 22 -8.52 -18.97 31.37
C PRO A 22 -9.92 -18.35 31.29
N LYS A 23 -10.73 -18.43 32.35
CA LYS A 23 -12.14 -18.02 32.36
C LYS A 23 -12.37 -16.54 32.09
N GLU A 24 -11.42 -15.68 32.47
CA GLU A 24 -11.55 -14.22 32.31
C GLU A 24 -11.46 -13.79 30.83
N TYR A 25 -10.89 -14.64 29.98
CA TYR A 25 -10.61 -14.35 28.58
C TYR A 25 -11.45 -15.19 27.62
N VAL A 26 -12.42 -15.95 28.15
CA VAL A 26 -13.23 -16.92 27.40
C VAL A 26 -14.61 -16.37 27.09
N TYR A 27 -14.93 -16.41 25.81
CA TYR A 27 -16.25 -16.09 25.28
C TYR A 27 -16.94 -17.38 24.86
N LEU A 28 -18.16 -17.59 25.40
CA LEU A 28 -19.03 -18.73 25.12
C LEU A 28 -18.36 -20.10 25.26
N ASP A 29 -17.40 -20.24 26.18
CA ASP A 29 -16.60 -21.47 26.41
C ASP A 29 -15.79 -21.98 25.22
N VAL A 30 -15.73 -21.25 24.10
CA VAL A 30 -15.17 -21.74 22.84
C VAL A 30 -14.23 -20.77 22.13
N LEU A 31 -14.09 -19.54 22.61
CA LEU A 31 -13.17 -18.55 22.05
C LEU A 31 -12.39 -17.86 23.17
N TYR A 32 -11.07 -18.05 23.17
CA TYR A 32 -10.19 -17.22 23.98
C TYR A 32 -9.74 -16.01 23.18
N ARG A 33 -9.76 -14.82 23.79
CA ARG A 33 -9.26 -13.57 23.20
C ARG A 33 -8.36 -12.87 24.21
N PHE A 34 -7.11 -12.61 23.81
CA PHE A 34 -6.09 -11.94 24.61
C PHE A 34 -5.61 -10.69 23.92
N GLU A 35 -5.47 -9.59 24.64
CA GLU A 35 -4.68 -8.47 24.15
C GLU A 35 -3.19 -8.81 24.33
N GLU A 36 -2.33 -8.28 23.46
CA GLU A 36 -0.88 -8.48 23.55
C GLU A 36 -0.32 -7.96 24.88
N GLU A 37 -0.94 -6.91 25.43
CA GLU A 37 -0.60 -6.33 26.73
C GLU A 37 -0.72 -7.34 27.89
N ASP A 38 -1.69 -8.26 27.81
CA ASP A 38 -1.90 -9.34 28.79
C ASP A 38 -0.70 -10.30 28.81
N LEU A 39 0.11 -10.32 27.75
CA LEU A 39 1.28 -11.16 27.58
C LEU A 39 2.61 -10.37 27.63
N SER A 40 2.57 -9.10 28.05
CA SER A 40 3.74 -8.20 28.06
C SER A 40 4.97 -8.78 28.76
N GLU A 41 4.80 -9.48 29.88
CA GLU A 41 5.90 -10.15 30.60
C GLU A 41 6.53 -11.28 29.77
N ILE A 42 5.70 -12.11 29.13
CA ILE A 42 6.13 -13.18 28.23
C ILE A 42 6.86 -12.61 27.02
N LEU A 43 6.31 -11.58 26.40
CA LEU A 43 6.86 -10.97 25.19
C LEU A 43 8.20 -10.30 25.46
N THR A 44 8.31 -9.59 26.59
CA THR A 44 9.58 -9.00 27.04
C THR A 44 10.64 -10.09 27.23
N ALA A 45 10.28 -11.22 27.85
CA ALA A 45 11.19 -12.34 28.04
C ALA A 45 11.62 -12.99 26.71
N LEU A 46 10.69 -13.17 25.77
CA LEU A 46 10.96 -13.77 24.47
C LEU A 46 11.78 -12.85 23.56
N HIS A 47 11.55 -11.53 23.58
CA HIS A 47 12.34 -10.56 22.83
C HIS A 47 13.77 -10.39 23.38
N GLY A 48 13.95 -10.60 24.69
CA GLY A 48 15.25 -10.51 25.37
C GLY A 48 16.16 -11.73 25.21
N CYS A 49 15.73 -12.78 24.50
CA CYS A 49 16.46 -14.05 24.39
C CYS A 49 16.60 -14.54 22.94
N ARG A 50 17.62 -15.37 22.71
CA ARG A 50 17.79 -16.05 21.43
C ARG A 50 16.92 -17.31 21.38
N LEU A 51 15.99 -17.35 20.42
CA LEU A 51 15.08 -18.49 20.24
C LEU A 51 15.80 -19.77 19.75
N PRO A 52 15.40 -20.97 20.21
CA PRO A 52 15.83 -22.24 19.64
C PRO A 52 15.53 -22.35 18.14
N LYS A 53 16.37 -23.06 17.40
CA LYS A 53 16.23 -23.24 15.93
C LYS A 53 14.89 -23.84 15.48
N LYS A 54 14.15 -24.51 16.37
CA LYS A 54 12.83 -25.08 16.04
C LYS A 54 11.75 -24.00 15.88
N TYR A 55 11.95 -22.83 16.47
CA TYR A 55 11.02 -21.70 16.39
C TYR A 55 11.54 -20.67 15.39
N HIS A 56 10.66 -20.21 14.49
CA HIS A 56 10.98 -19.16 13.55
C HIS A 56 10.68 -17.78 14.15
N THR A 57 9.66 -17.71 15.01
CA THR A 57 9.21 -16.50 15.69
C THR A 57 8.80 -16.80 17.13
N TYR A 58 8.72 -15.76 17.97
CA TYR A 58 8.19 -15.90 19.33
C TYR A 58 6.73 -16.40 19.34
N LYS A 59 5.96 -16.10 18.30
CA LYS A 59 4.58 -16.58 18.10
C LYS A 59 4.50 -18.10 18.06
N ASP A 60 5.51 -18.77 17.47
CA ASP A 60 5.57 -20.23 17.45
C ASP A 60 5.72 -20.81 18.88
N VAL A 61 6.45 -20.11 19.76
CA VAL A 61 6.62 -20.50 21.17
C VAL A 61 5.30 -20.34 21.93
N ILE A 62 4.66 -19.18 21.78
CA ILE A 62 3.38 -18.87 22.42
C ILE A 62 2.33 -19.90 21.99
N HIS A 63 2.22 -20.16 20.70
CA HIS A 63 1.31 -21.17 20.16
C HIS A 63 1.58 -22.56 20.77
N GLU A 64 2.83 -23.04 20.81
CA GLU A 64 3.15 -24.35 21.41
C GLU A 64 2.74 -24.43 22.89
N LYS A 65 2.97 -23.36 23.66
CA LYS A 65 2.71 -23.33 25.10
C LYS A 65 1.20 -23.25 25.40
N PHE A 66 0.45 -22.43 24.66
CA PHE A 66 -1.01 -22.39 24.78
C PHE A 66 -1.66 -23.66 24.25
N ALA A 67 -1.16 -24.24 23.15
CA ALA A 67 -1.64 -25.52 22.63
C ALA A 67 -1.58 -26.61 23.69
N LYS A 68 -0.48 -26.66 24.45
CA LYS A 68 -0.32 -27.60 25.56
C LYS A 68 -1.22 -27.27 26.75
N LYS A 69 -1.30 -26.00 27.16
CA LYS A 69 -2.12 -25.57 28.33
C LYS A 69 -3.61 -25.82 28.10
N LEU A 70 -4.11 -25.54 26.91
CA LEU A 70 -5.52 -25.64 26.55
C LEU A 70 -5.88 -26.99 25.89
N SER A 71 -4.91 -27.88 25.69
CA SER A 71 -5.08 -29.18 25.02
C SER A 71 -5.72 -29.05 23.63
N LEU A 72 -5.17 -28.14 22.82
CA LEU A 72 -5.72 -27.83 21.50
C LEU A 72 -5.61 -29.05 20.56
N SER A 73 -6.67 -29.25 19.79
CA SER A 73 -6.78 -30.22 18.71
C SER A 73 -6.33 -29.61 17.37
N ASN A 74 -6.11 -30.46 16.35
CA ASN A 74 -5.76 -30.00 15.01
C ASN A 74 -6.86 -29.17 14.31
N ASN A 75 -8.10 -29.23 14.80
CA ASN A 75 -9.21 -28.45 14.25
C ASN A 75 -9.36 -27.09 14.92
N ASP A 76 -8.67 -26.86 16.04
CA ASP A 76 -8.71 -25.57 16.73
C ASP A 76 -7.87 -24.55 15.96
N LEU A 77 -8.20 -23.28 16.13
CA LEU A 77 -7.54 -22.20 15.41
C LEU A 77 -6.84 -21.26 16.40
N PHE A 78 -5.54 -21.09 16.20
CA PHE A 78 -4.73 -20.07 16.86
C PHE A 78 -4.40 -18.97 15.85
N LEU A 79 -4.80 -17.73 16.12
CA LEU A 79 -4.45 -16.55 15.31
C LEU A 79 -3.76 -15.51 16.19
N TYR A 80 -2.83 -14.79 15.57
CA TYR A 80 -2.22 -13.60 16.14
C TYR A 80 -2.36 -12.48 15.12
N ILE A 81 -3.16 -11.46 15.43
CA ILE A 81 -3.50 -10.39 14.50
C ILE A 81 -3.83 -9.11 15.28
N GLU A 82 -3.37 -7.96 14.80
CA GLU A 82 -3.67 -6.64 15.40
C GLU A 82 -3.42 -6.62 16.92
N ASP A 83 -2.28 -7.16 17.35
CA ASP A 83 -1.89 -7.24 18.77
C ASP A 83 -2.93 -7.99 19.64
N ILE A 84 -3.74 -8.86 19.02
CA ILE A 84 -4.72 -9.74 19.68
C ILE A 84 -4.41 -11.19 19.34
N ILE A 85 -4.51 -12.07 20.34
CA ILE A 85 -4.42 -13.52 20.16
C ILE A 85 -5.81 -14.13 20.28
N TYR A 86 -6.23 -14.84 19.24
CA TYR A 86 -7.45 -15.64 19.23
C TYR A 86 -7.10 -17.11 19.33
N ILE A 87 -7.76 -17.83 20.25
CA ILE A 87 -7.73 -19.29 20.31
C ILE A 87 -9.16 -19.79 20.24
N LYS A 88 -9.58 -20.25 19.06
CA LYS A 88 -10.92 -20.77 18.83
C LYS A 88 -10.91 -22.30 18.94
N LEU A 89 -11.62 -22.82 19.95
CA LEU A 89 -11.87 -24.24 20.11
C LEU A 89 -12.92 -24.69 19.10
N PHE A 90 -12.62 -25.75 18.35
CA PHE A 90 -13.56 -26.34 17.43
C PHE A 90 -14.64 -27.10 18.20
N PHE A 91 -15.90 -26.76 17.92
CA PHE A 91 -17.05 -27.45 18.48
C PHE A 91 -17.93 -28.01 17.36
N GLN A 92 -18.66 -29.09 17.67
CA GLN A 92 -19.67 -29.65 16.80
C GLN A 92 -21.06 -29.33 17.34
N VAL A 93 -21.99 -29.03 16.45
CA VAL A 93 -23.41 -28.83 16.78
C VAL A 93 -24.20 -29.86 16.01
N GLU A 94 -24.94 -30.71 16.72
CA GLU A 94 -25.84 -31.67 16.09
C GLU A 94 -27.07 -30.95 15.53
N ALA A 95 -27.34 -31.14 14.24
CA ALA A 95 -28.58 -30.66 13.65
C ALA A 95 -29.73 -31.60 14.04
N PRO A 96 -30.91 -31.08 14.44
CA PRO A 96 -32.06 -31.92 14.73
C PRO A 96 -32.41 -32.80 13.51
N GLU A 97 -32.69 -34.08 13.73
CA GLU A 97 -32.88 -35.07 12.65
C GLU A 97 -33.95 -34.66 11.61
N ASN A 98 -34.98 -33.94 12.07
CA ASN A 98 -36.14 -33.50 11.29
C ASN A 98 -36.07 -32.04 10.80
N SER A 99 -34.89 -31.42 10.81
CA SER A 99 -34.77 -29.99 10.48
C SER A 99 -34.75 -29.71 8.97
N PRO A 100 -35.44 -28.66 8.49
CA PRO A 100 -35.57 -28.36 7.05
C PRO A 100 -34.26 -27.97 6.35
N ASP A 101 -33.29 -27.36 7.05
CA ASP A 101 -31.96 -27.07 6.50
C ASP A 101 -30.82 -27.50 7.44
N ARG A 102 -30.34 -28.73 7.27
CA ARG A 102 -29.18 -29.27 8.01
C ARG A 102 -27.90 -28.44 7.81
N ARG A 103 -27.82 -27.60 6.76
CA ARG A 103 -26.60 -26.85 6.41
C ARG A 103 -26.35 -25.63 7.30
N ALA A 104 -27.36 -25.15 8.02
CA ALA A 104 -27.23 -24.05 8.98
C ALA A 104 -27.68 -24.49 10.38
N CYS A 105 -27.28 -25.69 10.78
CA CYS A 105 -27.65 -26.30 12.06
C CYS A 105 -29.17 -26.35 12.30
N GLY A 106 -29.96 -26.37 11.23
CA GLY A 106 -31.41 -26.44 11.30
C GLY A 106 -32.15 -25.11 11.49
N LEU A 107 -31.46 -23.96 11.45
CA LEU A 107 -32.11 -22.66 11.59
C LEU A 107 -32.82 -22.23 10.30
N PRO A 108 -34.02 -21.62 10.38
CA PRO A 108 -34.71 -21.06 9.22
C PRO A 108 -33.90 -19.96 8.53
N LYS A 109 -34.00 -19.88 7.20
CA LYS A 109 -33.28 -18.88 6.41
C LYS A 109 -33.68 -17.45 6.80
N GLU A 110 -34.96 -17.24 7.09
CA GLU A 110 -35.53 -15.95 7.47
C GLU A 110 -34.95 -15.45 8.80
N ALA A 111 -34.70 -16.36 9.75
CA ALA A 111 -34.06 -16.04 11.02
C ALA A 111 -32.60 -15.63 10.80
N LEU A 112 -31.86 -16.36 9.97
CA LEU A 112 -30.47 -16.06 9.62
C LEU A 112 -30.33 -14.73 8.87
N GLU A 113 -31.26 -14.42 7.97
CA GLU A 113 -31.32 -13.11 7.29
C GLU A 113 -31.60 -11.97 8.28
N THR A 114 -32.42 -12.23 9.30
CA THR A 114 -32.71 -11.27 10.37
C THR A 114 -31.48 -11.03 11.24
N TYR A 115 -30.78 -12.09 11.67
CA TYR A 115 -29.54 -11.99 12.41
C TYR A 115 -28.45 -11.26 11.61
N LYS A 116 -28.28 -11.60 10.32
CA LYS A 116 -27.32 -10.91 9.46
C LYS A 116 -27.62 -9.42 9.37
N LYS A 117 -28.88 -9.02 9.19
CA LYS A 117 -29.27 -7.59 9.14
C LYS A 117 -29.09 -6.89 10.49
N LYS A 118 -29.33 -7.57 11.61
CA LYS A 118 -29.16 -7.02 12.97
C LYS A 118 -27.69 -6.78 13.30
N PHE A 119 -26.84 -7.79 13.10
CA PHE A 119 -25.46 -7.77 13.56
C PHE A 119 -24.45 -7.28 12.50
N PHE A 120 -24.81 -7.33 11.22
CA PHE A 120 -23.95 -6.91 10.11
C PHE A 120 -24.70 -6.02 9.10
N PRO A 121 -25.23 -4.86 9.52
CA PRO A 121 -26.01 -3.98 8.66
C PRO A 121 -25.21 -3.43 7.46
N HIS A 122 -23.88 -3.36 7.57
CA HIS A 122 -22.99 -2.87 6.51
C HIS A 122 -22.04 -3.94 5.97
N HIS A 123 -22.32 -5.22 6.22
CA HIS A 123 -21.51 -6.35 5.78
C HIS A 123 -20.07 -6.37 6.33
N GLU A 124 -19.89 -5.88 7.55
CA GLU A 124 -18.62 -5.78 8.28
C GLU A 124 -17.89 -7.13 8.38
N TYR A 125 -18.64 -8.23 8.45
CA TYR A 125 -18.09 -9.59 8.44
C TYR A 125 -17.19 -9.89 7.24
N LYS A 126 -17.43 -9.27 6.08
CA LYS A 126 -16.68 -9.57 4.85
C LYS A 126 -15.21 -9.17 5.00
N GLU A 127 -14.97 -7.93 5.41
CA GLU A 127 -13.62 -7.41 5.63
C GLU A 127 -12.96 -8.15 6.79
N ARG A 128 -13.65 -8.29 7.92
CA ARG A 128 -13.11 -8.97 9.11
C ARG A 128 -12.70 -10.42 8.84
N MET A 129 -13.51 -11.19 8.12
CA MET A 129 -13.16 -12.57 7.75
C MET A 129 -11.92 -12.64 6.86
N LEU A 130 -11.70 -11.66 5.97
CA LEU A 130 -10.51 -11.61 5.13
C LEU A 130 -9.26 -11.22 5.93
N THR A 131 -9.38 -10.28 6.88
CA THR A 131 -8.31 -9.91 7.81
C THR A 131 -7.86 -11.12 8.63
N LEU A 132 -8.80 -11.86 9.23
CA LEU A 132 -8.49 -13.10 9.97
C LEU A 132 -7.91 -14.21 9.07
N LEU A 133 -8.35 -14.29 7.81
CA LEU A 133 -7.80 -15.25 6.84
C LEU A 133 -6.33 -14.97 6.53
N GLU A 134 -5.91 -13.71 6.43
CA GLU A 134 -4.49 -13.36 6.21
C GLU A 134 -3.61 -13.89 7.35
N ALA A 135 -4.01 -13.67 8.61
CA ALA A 135 -3.31 -14.26 9.75
C ALA A 135 -3.33 -15.80 9.74
N ALA A 136 -4.43 -16.42 9.28
CA ALA A 136 -4.51 -17.87 9.16
C ALA A 136 -3.58 -18.43 8.08
N MET A 137 -3.41 -17.74 6.95
CA MET A 137 -2.48 -18.11 5.87
C MET A 137 -1.02 -17.95 6.31
N ASP A 138 -0.70 -16.99 7.17
CA ASP A 138 0.64 -16.85 7.74
C ASP A 138 0.96 -17.90 8.83
N SER A 139 -0.08 -18.50 9.42
CA SER A 139 0.02 -19.46 10.52
C SER A 139 -0.39 -20.88 10.11
N THR A 140 -1.64 -21.26 10.36
CA THR A 140 -2.19 -22.62 10.25
C THR A 140 -2.26 -23.13 8.80
N LEU A 141 -2.61 -22.24 7.86
CA LEU A 141 -2.70 -22.56 6.42
C LEU A 141 -1.42 -22.22 5.65
N ASN A 142 -0.31 -22.00 6.36
CA ASN A 142 0.95 -21.60 5.76
C ASN A 142 1.56 -22.72 4.91
N ILE A 143 1.44 -22.59 3.58
CA ILE A 143 1.94 -23.57 2.59
C ILE A 143 3.46 -23.76 2.61
N LYS A 144 4.21 -22.87 3.28
CA LYS A 144 5.64 -23.07 3.49
C LYS A 144 5.91 -24.12 4.55
N LYS A 145 4.94 -24.34 5.45
CA LYS A 145 5.00 -25.29 6.57
C LYS A 145 4.23 -26.58 6.26
N ILE A 146 3.11 -26.50 5.52
CA ILE A 146 2.20 -27.63 5.29
C ILE A 146 2.24 -28.17 3.85
N ASN A 147 1.83 -29.42 3.69
CA ASN A 147 1.62 -30.06 2.38
C ASN A 147 0.14 -30.04 1.94
N PRO A 148 -0.19 -30.39 0.68
CA PRO A 148 -1.57 -30.36 0.19
C PRO A 148 -2.55 -31.27 0.95
N SER A 149 -2.09 -32.41 1.49
CA SER A 149 -2.94 -33.29 2.28
C SER A 149 -3.29 -32.67 3.64
N GLU A 150 -2.31 -32.03 4.28
CA GLU A 150 -2.51 -31.29 5.54
C GLU A 150 -3.43 -30.09 5.30
N PHE A 151 -3.18 -29.31 4.23
CA PHE A 151 -4.05 -28.20 3.84
C PHE A 151 -5.50 -28.68 3.70
N ARG A 152 -5.72 -29.79 2.98
CA ARG A 152 -7.05 -30.37 2.77
C ARG A 152 -7.76 -30.74 4.07
N SER A 153 -7.04 -31.20 5.09
CA SER A 153 -7.62 -31.48 6.41
C SER A 153 -7.91 -30.23 7.24
N LEU A 154 -7.18 -29.14 7.03
CA LEU A 154 -7.21 -27.95 7.88
C LEU A 154 -8.11 -26.84 7.36
N PHE A 155 -8.21 -26.63 6.05
CA PHE A 155 -8.83 -25.40 5.52
C PHE A 155 -10.30 -25.24 5.91
N ILE A 156 -11.11 -26.31 5.88
CA ILE A 156 -12.52 -26.20 6.29
C ILE A 156 -12.65 -25.82 7.77
N PRO A 157 -12.04 -26.55 8.74
CA PRO A 157 -12.04 -26.14 10.14
C PRO A 157 -11.59 -24.68 10.35
N VAL A 158 -10.52 -24.26 9.67
CA VAL A 158 -10.01 -22.87 9.77
C VAL A 158 -11.06 -21.86 9.30
N LEU A 159 -11.66 -22.04 8.12
CA LEU A 159 -12.67 -21.11 7.60
C LEU A 159 -13.92 -21.05 8.49
N VAL A 160 -14.32 -22.19 9.07
CA VAL A 160 -15.43 -22.25 10.03
C VAL A 160 -15.10 -21.49 11.31
N ASN A 161 -13.91 -21.72 11.88
CA ASN A 161 -13.48 -21.02 13.08
C ASN A 161 -13.33 -19.51 12.86
N ILE A 162 -12.86 -19.07 11.68
CA ILE A 162 -12.84 -17.65 11.30
C ILE A 162 -14.27 -17.07 11.33
N ALA A 163 -15.23 -17.75 10.70
CA ALA A 163 -16.63 -17.30 10.71
C ALA A 163 -17.20 -17.25 12.13
N ASP A 164 -16.93 -18.28 12.95
CA ASP A 164 -17.37 -18.33 14.35
C ASP A 164 -16.77 -17.17 15.16
N ILE A 165 -15.47 -16.84 15.00
CA ILE A 165 -14.83 -15.69 15.67
C ILE A 165 -15.61 -14.42 15.33
N VAL A 166 -15.85 -14.16 14.05
CA VAL A 166 -16.55 -12.93 13.60
C VAL A 166 -17.97 -12.88 14.16
N VAL A 167 -18.71 -13.99 14.19
CA VAL A 167 -20.05 -14.00 14.77
C VAL A 167 -20.00 -13.75 16.27
N ILE A 168 -19.07 -14.37 17.01
CA ILE A 168 -18.93 -14.17 18.45
C ILE A 168 -18.55 -12.73 18.79
N GLU A 169 -17.66 -12.11 18.01
CA GLU A 169 -17.21 -10.73 18.27
C GLU A 169 -18.29 -9.67 17.99
N TYR A 170 -19.13 -9.90 16.98
CA TYR A 170 -20.07 -8.88 16.48
C TYR A 170 -21.54 -9.15 16.85
N SER A 171 -21.83 -10.25 17.55
CA SER A 171 -23.20 -10.59 17.94
C SER A 171 -23.34 -10.85 19.43
N GLU A 172 -24.59 -10.73 19.90
CA GLU A 172 -24.99 -11.04 21.27
C GLU A 172 -25.57 -12.47 21.36
N LEU A 173 -25.23 -13.35 20.42
CA LEU A 173 -25.76 -14.71 20.38
C LEU A 173 -25.07 -15.57 21.45
N GLU A 174 -25.83 -16.09 22.40
CA GLU A 174 -25.32 -16.97 23.47
C GLU A 174 -25.43 -18.46 23.12
N ASP A 175 -26.38 -18.83 22.25
CA ASP A 175 -26.53 -20.23 21.81
C ASP A 175 -25.49 -20.56 20.72
N LEU A 176 -24.59 -21.49 21.02
CA LEU A 176 -23.58 -22.00 20.08
C LEU A 176 -24.19 -22.55 18.78
N ARG A 177 -25.43 -23.04 18.82
CA ARG A 177 -26.15 -23.47 17.62
C ARG A 177 -26.51 -22.29 16.72
N GLU A 178 -26.91 -21.16 17.31
CA GLU A 178 -27.19 -19.92 16.59
C GLU A 178 -25.93 -19.31 16.01
N VAL A 179 -24.85 -19.26 16.81
CA VAL A 179 -23.52 -18.84 16.36
C VAL A 179 -23.08 -19.66 15.16
N ARG A 180 -23.12 -21.00 15.26
CA ARG A 180 -22.67 -21.87 14.18
C ARG A 180 -23.58 -21.77 12.94
N GLY A 181 -24.89 -21.65 13.14
CA GLY A 181 -25.84 -21.49 12.04
C GLY A 181 -25.62 -20.20 11.25
N LEU A 182 -25.41 -19.07 11.94
CA LEU A 182 -25.07 -17.80 11.29
C LEU A 182 -23.69 -17.86 10.63
N SER A 183 -22.70 -18.48 11.28
CA SER A 183 -21.34 -18.65 10.75
C SER A 183 -21.34 -19.42 9.44
N TYR A 184 -22.06 -20.54 9.34
CA TYR A 184 -22.23 -21.26 8.06
C TYR A 184 -23.03 -20.48 7.02
N TYR A 185 -23.96 -19.63 7.45
CA TYR A 185 -24.72 -18.77 6.54
C TYR A 185 -23.80 -17.73 5.87
N ILE A 186 -23.02 -16.98 6.65
CA ILE A 186 -22.10 -15.97 6.11
C ILE A 186 -20.89 -16.60 5.40
N LEU A 187 -20.38 -17.74 5.90
CA LEU A 187 -19.26 -18.44 5.27
C LEU A 187 -19.61 -18.88 3.85
N ARG A 188 -20.85 -19.28 3.57
CA ARG A 188 -21.27 -19.62 2.20
C ARG A 188 -21.16 -18.43 1.24
N GLU A 189 -21.42 -17.21 1.72
CA GLU A 189 -21.26 -15.99 0.91
C GLU A 189 -19.77 -15.65 0.69
N MET A 190 -18.92 -15.98 1.68
CA MET A 190 -17.49 -15.65 1.65
C MET A 190 -16.60 -16.76 1.08
N PHE A 191 -17.10 -17.99 0.96
CA PHE A 191 -16.28 -19.17 0.67
C PHE A 191 -15.45 -19.02 -0.60
N GLU A 192 -16.08 -18.57 -1.69
CA GLU A 192 -15.38 -18.37 -2.97
C GLU A 192 -14.30 -17.30 -2.84
N VAL A 193 -14.60 -16.16 -2.22
CA VAL A 193 -13.66 -15.05 -2.03
C VAL A 193 -12.46 -15.48 -1.19
N MET A 194 -12.69 -16.22 -0.11
CA MET A 194 -11.63 -16.74 0.75
C MET A 194 -10.75 -17.77 0.01
N MET A 195 -11.35 -18.67 -0.76
CA MET A 195 -10.58 -19.65 -1.56
C MET A 195 -9.77 -18.98 -2.68
N LEU A 196 -10.28 -17.91 -3.28
CA LEU A 196 -9.54 -17.09 -4.25
C LEU A 196 -8.34 -16.42 -3.60
N LYS A 197 -8.50 -15.87 -2.40
CA LYS A 197 -7.40 -15.24 -1.63
C LYS A 197 -6.32 -16.25 -1.26
N ILE A 198 -6.69 -17.45 -0.80
CA ILE A 198 -5.74 -18.55 -0.55
C ILE A 198 -5.00 -18.93 -1.84
N SER A 199 -5.71 -19.01 -2.96
CA SER A 199 -5.10 -19.36 -4.26
C SER A 199 -4.13 -18.28 -4.73
N GLU A 200 -4.44 -17.01 -4.53
CA GLU A 200 -3.55 -15.89 -4.81
C GLU A 200 -2.27 -15.98 -3.98
N ASP A 201 -2.36 -16.27 -2.68
CA ASP A 201 -1.21 -16.44 -1.80
C ASP A 201 -0.28 -17.57 -2.28
N ILE A 202 -0.86 -18.72 -2.64
CA ILE A 202 -0.10 -19.86 -3.19
C ILE A 202 0.61 -19.48 -4.48
N LEU A 203 -0.11 -18.83 -5.41
CA LEU A 203 0.45 -18.39 -6.68
C LEU A 203 1.54 -17.33 -6.49
N PHE A 204 1.38 -16.44 -5.51
CA PHE A 204 2.36 -15.43 -5.16
C PHE A 204 3.68 -16.08 -4.71
N HIS A 205 3.64 -16.97 -3.72
CA HIS A 205 4.84 -17.68 -3.26
C HIS A 205 5.47 -18.55 -4.35
N PHE A 206 4.64 -19.19 -5.17
CA PHE A 206 5.13 -19.94 -6.33
C PHE A 206 5.85 -19.05 -7.36
N SER A 207 5.32 -17.86 -7.64
CA SER A 207 5.95 -16.89 -8.55
C SER A 207 7.31 -16.38 -8.05
N ASN A 208 7.49 -16.34 -6.73
CA ASN A 208 8.75 -15.95 -6.08
C ASN A 208 9.74 -17.12 -5.92
N GLN A 209 9.48 -18.26 -6.58
CA GLN A 209 10.33 -19.45 -6.59
C GLN A 209 10.55 -20.05 -5.19
N GLU A 210 9.58 -19.91 -4.29
CA GLU A 210 9.66 -20.54 -2.99
C GLU A 210 9.57 -22.06 -3.15
N LYS A 211 10.61 -22.77 -2.70
CA LYS A 211 10.75 -24.23 -2.87
C LYS A 211 9.49 -24.98 -2.40
N LYS A 212 8.98 -24.60 -1.22
CA LYS A 212 7.80 -25.23 -0.63
C LYS A 212 6.52 -25.00 -1.43
N ALA A 213 6.32 -23.80 -2.00
CA ALA A 213 5.17 -23.53 -2.86
C ALA A 213 5.26 -24.28 -4.19
N ILE A 214 6.47 -24.46 -4.75
CA ILE A 214 6.72 -25.30 -5.93
C ILE A 214 6.37 -26.76 -5.62
N ASP A 215 6.89 -27.28 -4.50
CA ASP A 215 6.61 -28.64 -4.04
C ASP A 215 5.10 -28.81 -3.82
N PHE A 216 4.43 -27.86 -3.15
CA PHE A 216 2.99 -27.87 -2.91
C PHE A 216 2.20 -27.97 -4.22
N LEU A 217 2.45 -27.08 -5.18
CA LEU A 217 1.73 -27.07 -6.45
C LEU A 217 2.02 -28.30 -7.33
N SER A 218 3.21 -28.90 -7.22
CA SER A 218 3.57 -30.10 -8.01
C SER A 218 2.65 -31.30 -7.77
N HIS A 219 2.01 -31.39 -6.60
CA HIS A 219 1.03 -32.45 -6.29
C HIS A 219 -0.25 -32.34 -7.14
N PHE A 220 -0.51 -31.17 -7.72
CA PHE A 220 -1.61 -30.94 -8.66
C PHE A 220 -1.14 -31.07 -10.12
N GLY A 221 -0.09 -31.86 -10.34
CA GLY A 221 0.40 -32.20 -11.67
C GLY A 221 -0.51 -33.17 -12.43
N ILE A 222 -0.30 -33.24 -13.75
CA ILE A 222 -1.00 -34.16 -14.66
C ILE A 222 -0.50 -35.61 -14.48
N HIS A 223 0.71 -35.76 -13.93
CA HIS A 223 1.36 -37.05 -13.71
C HIS A 223 1.32 -37.45 -12.23
N GLU A 224 1.39 -38.75 -11.97
CA GLU A 224 1.55 -39.28 -10.61
C GLU A 224 2.85 -38.75 -10.03
N THR A 225 2.80 -38.28 -8.78
CA THR A 225 3.97 -37.76 -8.08
C THR A 225 4.28 -38.62 -6.87
N ILE A 226 5.57 -38.74 -6.54
CA ILE A 226 6.06 -39.47 -5.37
C ILE A 226 6.75 -38.46 -4.47
N ASP A 227 6.31 -38.33 -3.22
CA ASP A 227 6.97 -37.43 -2.26
C ASP A 227 8.32 -37.98 -1.77
N ALA A 228 9.05 -37.17 -1.02
CA ALA A 228 10.32 -37.55 -0.41
C ALA A 228 10.21 -38.70 0.62
N LYS A 229 8.98 -39.06 1.02
CA LYS A 229 8.67 -40.16 1.96
C LYS A 229 8.23 -41.44 1.24
N GLY A 230 8.13 -41.43 -0.10
CA GLY A 230 7.72 -42.58 -0.91
C GLY A 230 6.20 -42.72 -1.10
N ASN A 231 5.40 -41.75 -0.65
CA ASN A 231 3.95 -41.76 -0.84
C ASN A 231 3.61 -41.37 -2.28
N ARG A 232 2.72 -42.14 -2.91
CA ARG A 232 2.24 -41.90 -4.27
C ARG A 232 0.96 -41.07 -4.25
N TYR A 233 0.96 -39.98 -5.00
CA TYR A 233 -0.19 -39.09 -5.15
C TYR A 233 -0.77 -39.23 -6.55
N LYS A 234 -2.06 -39.59 -6.61
CA LYS A 234 -2.81 -39.64 -7.86
C LYS A 234 -2.86 -38.24 -8.50
N PRO A 235 -2.84 -38.14 -9.84
CA PRO A 235 -2.99 -36.87 -10.53
C PRO A 235 -4.27 -36.14 -10.10
N ASN A 236 -4.13 -34.90 -9.66
CA ASN A 236 -5.24 -33.99 -9.40
C ASN A 236 -4.97 -32.66 -10.10
N PRO A 237 -5.04 -32.62 -11.44
CA PRO A 237 -4.63 -31.46 -12.22
C PRO A 237 -5.48 -30.23 -11.92
N ILE A 238 -4.85 -29.05 -11.97
CA ILE A 238 -5.58 -27.77 -11.94
C ILE A 238 -6.30 -27.62 -13.28
N LEU A 239 -7.63 -27.67 -13.28
CA LEU A 239 -8.44 -27.64 -14.51
C LEU A 239 -9.13 -26.29 -14.69
N ASP A 240 -9.09 -25.76 -15.92
CA ASP A 240 -9.89 -24.61 -16.30
C ASP A 240 -11.39 -24.94 -16.47
N GLU A 241 -12.19 -23.93 -16.81
CA GLU A 241 -13.63 -24.07 -17.07
C GLU A 241 -13.94 -25.01 -18.25
N SER A 242 -12.99 -25.23 -19.15
CA SER A 242 -13.08 -26.13 -20.31
C SER A 242 -12.49 -27.52 -20.03
N ASN A 243 -12.22 -27.86 -18.77
CA ASN A 243 -11.57 -29.11 -18.33
C ASN A 243 -10.16 -29.33 -18.93
N ARG A 244 -9.45 -28.26 -19.30
CA ARG A 244 -8.06 -28.34 -19.72
C ARG A 244 -7.15 -28.15 -18.53
N ALA A 245 -6.14 -29.01 -18.43
CA ALA A 245 -5.15 -28.92 -17.36
C ALA A 245 -4.19 -27.75 -17.57
N TRP A 246 -4.03 -26.93 -16.54
CA TRP A 246 -2.99 -25.94 -16.46
C TRP A 246 -1.64 -26.59 -16.20
N ASN A 247 -0.68 -26.32 -17.08
CA ASN A 247 0.71 -26.72 -16.87
C ASN A 247 1.41 -25.75 -15.90
N MET A 248 2.18 -26.29 -14.97
CA MET A 248 3.01 -25.55 -14.01
C MET A 248 3.92 -24.51 -14.66
N THR A 249 4.49 -24.82 -15.83
CA THR A 249 5.32 -23.89 -16.62
C THR A 249 4.49 -22.71 -17.12
N THR A 250 3.29 -22.98 -17.62
CA THR A 250 2.36 -21.94 -18.10
C THR A 250 1.91 -21.07 -16.94
N ILE A 251 1.47 -21.67 -15.83
CA ILE A 251 1.12 -20.95 -14.59
C ILE A 251 2.25 -20.00 -14.20
N ARG A 252 3.48 -20.50 -14.11
CA ARG A 252 4.65 -19.67 -13.74
C ARG A 252 4.85 -18.51 -14.72
N SER A 253 4.82 -18.78 -16.02
CA SER A 253 5.01 -17.74 -17.03
C SER A 253 3.95 -16.64 -16.93
N THR A 254 2.68 -17.02 -16.73
CA THR A 254 1.56 -16.09 -16.52
C THR A 254 1.74 -15.27 -15.24
N MET A 255 2.16 -15.89 -14.13
CA MET A 255 2.42 -15.16 -12.88
C MET A 255 3.55 -14.13 -13.03
N ILE A 256 4.65 -14.50 -13.68
CA ILE A 256 5.78 -13.59 -13.93
C ILE A 256 5.36 -12.43 -14.84
N GLN A 257 4.58 -12.70 -15.88
CA GLN A 257 4.06 -11.67 -16.78
C GLN A 257 3.08 -10.74 -16.07
N HIS A 258 2.19 -11.28 -15.22
CA HIS A 258 1.29 -10.50 -14.39
C HIS A 258 2.05 -9.57 -13.43
N LYS A 259 3.05 -10.09 -12.70
CA LYS A 259 3.92 -9.30 -11.83
C LYS A 259 4.62 -8.17 -12.59
N LYS A 260 5.21 -8.47 -13.76
CA LYS A 260 5.86 -7.46 -14.62
C LYS A 260 4.87 -6.41 -15.12
N SER A 261 3.65 -6.81 -15.47
CA SER A 261 2.60 -5.89 -15.91
C SER A 261 2.20 -4.92 -14.80
N LYS A 262 1.96 -5.41 -13.57
CA LYS A 262 1.67 -4.55 -12.41
C LYS A 262 2.84 -3.62 -12.07
N GLN A 263 4.08 -4.12 -12.14
CA GLN A 263 5.27 -3.28 -11.97
C GLN A 263 5.34 -2.17 -13.03
N THR A 264 5.07 -2.50 -14.31
CA THR A 264 5.06 -1.52 -15.41
C THR A 264 4.01 -0.44 -15.20
N LEU A 265 2.82 -0.79 -14.68
CA LEU A 265 1.78 0.18 -14.28
C LEU A 265 2.28 1.11 -13.18
N TYR A 266 2.90 0.54 -12.15
CA TYR A 266 3.47 1.31 -11.04
C TYR A 266 4.56 2.26 -11.51
N ASP A 267 5.50 1.79 -12.34
CA ASP A 267 6.58 2.58 -12.89
C ASP A 267 6.04 3.73 -13.75
N LYS A 268 5.05 3.48 -14.62
CA LYS A 268 4.38 4.52 -15.41
C LYS A 268 3.70 5.59 -14.54
N ARG A 269 3.08 5.21 -13.41
CA ARG A 269 2.51 6.17 -12.46
C ARG A 269 3.59 7.03 -11.82
N ASN A 270 4.73 6.44 -11.44
CA ASN A 270 5.86 7.18 -10.88
C ASN A 270 6.51 8.12 -11.90
N ASP A 271 6.65 7.68 -13.15
CA ASP A 271 7.17 8.51 -14.24
C ASP A 271 6.28 9.74 -14.46
N LEU A 272 4.96 9.57 -14.42
CA LEU A 272 4.02 10.70 -14.48
C LEU A 272 4.20 11.69 -13.32
N ILE A 273 4.37 11.19 -12.10
CA ILE A 273 4.65 12.05 -10.94
C ILE A 273 5.96 12.83 -11.14
N SER A 274 7.00 12.16 -11.65
CA SER A 274 8.29 12.78 -11.95
C SER A 274 8.18 13.86 -13.03
N ILE A 275 7.45 13.59 -14.12
CA ILE A 275 7.17 14.57 -15.18
C ILE A 275 6.43 15.78 -14.62
N LYS A 276 5.39 15.57 -13.79
CA LYS A 276 4.60 16.65 -13.17
C LYS A 276 5.47 17.54 -12.28
N LYS A 277 6.32 16.95 -11.43
CA LYS A 277 7.28 17.69 -10.59
C LYS A 277 8.26 18.51 -11.41
N LYS A 278 8.78 17.94 -12.51
CA LYS A 278 9.71 18.64 -13.40
C LYS A 278 9.04 19.81 -14.13
N LEU A 279 7.81 19.64 -14.59
CA LEU A 279 7.01 20.72 -15.19
C LEU A 279 6.73 21.84 -14.20
N GLU A 280 6.42 21.50 -12.95
CA GLU A 280 6.22 22.50 -11.89
C GLU A 280 7.49 23.31 -11.62
N ALA A 281 8.64 22.66 -11.54
CA ALA A 281 9.94 23.34 -11.42
C ALA A 281 10.18 24.31 -12.59
N TYR A 282 9.97 23.86 -13.83
CA TYR A 282 10.14 24.72 -15.01
C TYR A 282 9.15 25.89 -15.05
N ARG A 283 7.89 25.68 -14.63
CA ARG A 283 6.91 26.78 -14.51
C ARG A 283 7.32 27.79 -13.45
N ASN A 284 7.93 27.35 -12.35
CA ASN A 284 8.45 28.25 -11.33
C ASN A 284 9.66 29.05 -11.85
N GLU A 285 10.62 28.38 -12.50
CA GLU A 285 11.74 29.06 -13.18
C GLU A 285 11.26 30.09 -14.21
N GLN A 286 10.24 29.74 -15.01
CA GLN A 286 9.63 30.64 -15.97
C GLN A 286 9.04 31.89 -15.31
N LYS A 287 8.30 31.72 -14.20
CA LYS A 287 7.73 32.84 -13.43
C LYS A 287 8.83 33.76 -12.89
N GLU A 288 9.92 33.21 -12.38
CA GLU A 288 11.05 34.00 -11.89
C GLU A 288 11.77 34.76 -13.02
N LEU A 289 11.93 34.14 -14.19
CA LEU A 289 12.45 34.83 -15.38
C LEU A 289 11.56 36.00 -15.80
N VAL A 290 10.24 35.81 -15.83
CA VAL A 290 9.27 36.87 -16.15
C VAL A 290 9.39 38.04 -15.17
N LYS A 291 9.41 37.77 -13.86
CA LYS A 291 9.61 38.81 -12.84
C LYS A 291 10.93 39.55 -13.02
N HIS A 292 12.00 38.84 -13.39
CA HIS A 292 13.31 39.46 -13.58
C HIS A 292 13.32 40.41 -14.78
N ILE A 293 12.71 39.98 -15.89
CA ILE A 293 12.51 40.80 -17.11
C ILE A 293 11.69 42.05 -16.79
N GLU A 294 10.57 41.92 -16.06
CA GLU A 294 9.74 43.04 -15.62
C GLU A 294 10.55 44.06 -14.78
N LYS A 295 11.40 43.58 -13.88
CA LYS A 295 12.27 44.44 -13.06
C LYS A 295 13.30 45.19 -13.91
N GLU A 296 13.88 44.54 -14.92
CA GLU A 296 14.83 45.20 -15.82
C GLU A 296 14.14 46.23 -16.71
N HIS A 297 12.95 45.94 -17.24
CA HIS A 297 12.16 46.92 -17.99
C HIS A 297 11.88 48.16 -17.16
N LYS A 298 11.46 47.99 -15.90
CA LYS A 298 11.25 49.12 -14.99
C LYS A 298 12.53 49.93 -14.76
N ALA A 299 13.68 49.27 -14.63
CA ALA A 299 14.96 49.96 -14.48
C ALA A 299 15.38 50.72 -15.76
N VAL A 300 14.98 50.24 -16.94
CA VAL A 300 15.15 50.97 -18.21
C VAL A 300 14.25 52.19 -18.27
N GLU A 301 12.97 52.06 -17.90
CA GLU A 301 12.03 53.19 -17.82
C GLU A 301 12.54 54.28 -16.86
N GLU A 302 13.00 53.90 -15.66
CA GLU A 302 13.59 54.84 -14.69
C GLU A 302 14.86 55.53 -15.22
N ALA A 303 15.65 54.86 -16.07
CA ALA A 303 16.82 55.46 -16.70
C ALA A 303 16.41 56.44 -17.81
N ASP A 304 15.33 56.15 -18.54
CA ASP A 304 14.79 57.02 -19.58
C ASP A 304 14.17 58.29 -18.99
N GLU A 305 13.40 58.19 -17.91
CA GLU A 305 12.89 59.38 -17.20
C GLU A 305 14.02 60.31 -16.72
N LYS A 306 15.13 59.73 -16.23
CA LYS A 306 16.30 60.51 -15.79
C LYS A 306 17.03 61.16 -16.96
N LEU A 307 17.15 60.46 -18.09
CA LEU A 307 17.73 61.02 -19.31
C LEU A 307 16.90 62.18 -19.85
N ASP A 308 15.58 62.01 -19.93
CA ASP A 308 14.65 63.06 -20.35
C ASP A 308 14.76 64.31 -19.45
N HIS A 309 14.89 64.11 -18.14
CA HIS A 309 15.09 65.23 -17.21
C HIS A 309 16.43 65.95 -17.42
N ILE A 310 17.50 65.21 -17.71
CA ILE A 310 18.82 65.79 -18.04
C ILE A 310 18.73 66.57 -19.35
N HIS A 311 18.08 66.04 -20.39
CA HIS A 311 17.89 66.71 -21.68
C HIS A 311 17.11 68.00 -21.53
N GLN A 312 15.96 67.98 -20.82
CA GLN A 312 15.18 69.19 -20.54
C GLN A 312 15.99 70.24 -19.76
N THR A 313 16.87 69.80 -18.86
CA THR A 313 17.74 70.70 -18.09
C THR A 313 18.84 71.30 -18.96
N LEU A 314 19.48 70.49 -19.80
CA LEU A 314 20.49 70.95 -20.75
C LEU A 314 19.90 71.98 -21.71
N ASP A 315 18.72 71.71 -22.27
CA ASP A 315 17.99 72.65 -23.14
C ASP A 315 17.78 74.00 -22.43
N ARG A 316 17.27 74.00 -21.19
CA ARG A 316 17.08 75.24 -20.41
C ARG A 316 18.38 76.01 -20.17
N LEU A 317 19.47 75.28 -19.90
CA LEU A 317 20.80 75.87 -19.68
C LEU A 317 21.40 76.44 -20.96
N GLU A 318 21.03 75.95 -22.15
CA GLU A 318 21.46 76.52 -23.43
C GLU A 318 20.88 77.92 -23.66
N TYR A 319 19.60 78.13 -23.32
CA TYR A 319 18.89 79.42 -23.49
C TYR A 319 19.17 80.47 -22.40
N THR A 320 20.02 80.17 -21.42
CA THR A 320 20.31 81.08 -20.29
C THR A 320 21.69 81.72 -20.41
N ASP A 321 21.78 83.05 -20.40
CA ASP A 321 23.05 83.81 -20.48
C ASP A 321 23.76 84.03 -19.14
N ALA A 322 23.15 83.58 -18.04
CA ALA A 322 23.72 83.71 -16.70
C ALA A 322 25.01 82.87 -16.52
N LYS A 323 26.02 83.46 -15.86
CA LYS A 323 27.24 82.74 -15.46
C LYS A 323 26.98 81.68 -14.39
N GLU A 324 26.05 81.97 -13.49
CA GLU A 324 25.63 81.09 -12.40
C GLU A 324 24.12 80.86 -12.46
N VAL A 325 23.71 79.64 -12.14
CA VAL A 325 22.31 79.20 -12.17
C VAL A 325 21.97 78.51 -10.86
N LYS A 326 20.78 78.80 -10.33
CA LYS A 326 20.22 78.07 -9.19
C LYS A 326 19.69 76.74 -9.71
N PHE A 327 20.18 75.65 -9.15
CA PHE A 327 19.76 74.30 -9.52
C PHE A 327 19.48 73.50 -8.25
N LEU A 328 18.49 72.62 -8.33
CA LEU A 328 18.04 71.81 -7.22
C LEU A 328 18.77 70.46 -7.28
N GLU A 329 19.69 70.22 -6.35
CA GLU A 329 20.44 68.95 -6.24
C GLU A 329 20.07 68.28 -4.91
N ASP A 330 19.58 67.05 -4.97
CA ASP A 330 19.15 66.24 -3.81
C ASP A 330 18.08 66.92 -2.92
N GLY A 331 17.26 67.79 -3.49
CA GLY A 331 16.20 68.51 -2.78
C GLY A 331 16.61 69.89 -2.24
N GLU A 332 17.88 70.29 -2.39
CA GLU A 332 18.40 71.58 -1.94
C GLU A 332 18.76 72.49 -3.14
N GLU A 333 18.35 73.76 -3.09
CA GLU A 333 18.76 74.77 -4.07
C GLU A 333 20.22 75.18 -3.83
N LYS A 334 21.07 74.90 -4.82
CA LYS A 334 22.48 75.32 -4.83
C LYS A 334 22.78 76.18 -6.06
N LEU A 335 23.75 77.08 -5.92
CA LEU A 335 24.27 77.90 -7.02
C LEU A 335 25.41 77.16 -7.70
N PHE A 336 25.32 77.00 -9.02
CA PHE A 336 26.34 76.34 -9.82
C PHE A 336 26.83 77.26 -10.94
N GLU A 337 28.13 77.19 -11.24
CA GLU A 337 28.65 77.73 -12.50
C GLU A 337 28.08 76.95 -13.69
N ARG A 338 27.49 77.66 -14.67
CA ARG A 338 26.77 77.07 -15.82
C ARG A 338 27.61 76.03 -16.57
N LYS A 339 28.87 76.34 -16.90
CA LYS A 339 29.76 75.43 -17.64
C LYS A 339 30.11 74.16 -16.86
N SER A 340 30.30 74.29 -15.55
CA SER A 340 30.56 73.16 -14.65
C SER A 340 29.34 72.25 -14.58
N LEU A 341 28.14 72.82 -14.40
CA LEU A 341 26.88 72.08 -14.34
C LEU A 341 26.61 71.32 -15.65
N ILE A 342 26.79 71.96 -16.81
CA ILE A 342 26.66 71.30 -18.13
C ILE A 342 27.62 70.11 -18.24
N THR A 343 28.88 70.27 -17.83
CA THR A 343 29.87 69.17 -17.85
C THR A 343 29.47 68.02 -16.92
N GLN A 344 28.91 68.32 -15.75
CA GLN A 344 28.40 67.31 -14.83
C GLN A 344 27.18 66.57 -15.39
N LEU A 345 26.27 67.28 -16.05
CA LEU A 345 25.08 66.70 -16.69
C LEU A 345 25.48 65.76 -17.84
N PHE A 346 26.41 66.14 -18.71
CA PHE A 346 26.92 65.24 -19.76
C PHE A 346 27.58 63.98 -19.19
N ARG A 347 28.31 64.09 -18.08
CA ARG A 347 28.87 62.89 -17.41
C ARG A 347 27.78 61.97 -16.85
N LYS A 348 26.71 62.54 -16.28
CA LYS A 348 25.55 61.78 -15.78
C LYS A 348 24.80 61.11 -16.94
N GLU A 349 24.62 61.82 -18.05
CA GLU A 349 24.02 61.32 -19.29
C GLU A 349 24.80 60.12 -19.86
N ASP A 350 26.11 60.26 -20.07
CA ASP A 350 26.99 59.19 -20.55
C ASP A 350 26.91 57.93 -19.66
N SER A 351 26.83 58.12 -18.35
CA SER A 351 26.68 57.03 -17.39
C SER A 351 25.34 56.31 -17.55
N LEU A 352 24.25 57.05 -17.71
CA LEU A 352 22.91 56.50 -17.91
C LEU A 352 22.78 55.79 -19.25
N ILE A 353 23.36 56.33 -20.34
CA ILE A 353 23.40 55.67 -21.65
C ILE A 353 24.14 54.33 -21.55
N LYS A 354 25.30 54.28 -20.87
CA LYS A 354 26.04 53.03 -20.64
C LYS A 354 25.24 52.03 -19.80
N GLN A 355 24.54 52.51 -18.77
CA GLN A 355 23.66 51.67 -17.95
C GLN A 355 22.51 51.09 -18.78
N LYS A 356 21.84 51.91 -19.59
CA LYS A 356 20.76 51.48 -20.49
C LYS A 356 21.23 50.44 -21.50
N ALA A 357 22.38 50.65 -22.11
CA ALA A 357 22.97 49.67 -23.03
C ALA A 357 23.25 48.32 -22.35
N LYS A 358 23.73 48.34 -21.10
CA LYS A 358 23.95 47.13 -20.30
C LYS A 358 22.64 46.42 -19.94
N LEU A 359 21.63 47.17 -19.50
CA LEU A 359 20.30 46.63 -19.19
C LEU A 359 19.67 46.01 -20.44
N HIS A 360 19.70 46.70 -21.58
CA HIS A 360 19.13 46.17 -22.83
C HIS A 360 19.80 44.85 -23.25
N LYS A 361 21.11 44.71 -23.08
CA LYS A 361 21.81 43.46 -23.35
C LYS A 361 21.35 42.35 -22.41
N SER A 362 21.26 42.63 -21.11
CA SER A 362 20.77 41.70 -20.08
C SER A 362 19.34 41.22 -20.38
N THR A 363 18.45 42.14 -20.73
CA THR A 363 17.04 41.82 -21.02
C THR A 363 16.91 40.90 -22.23
N LYS A 364 17.69 41.15 -23.30
CA LYS A 364 17.74 40.25 -24.46
C LYS A 364 18.20 38.82 -24.11
N GLU A 365 19.17 38.70 -23.20
CA GLU A 365 19.65 37.40 -22.73
C GLU A 365 18.56 36.68 -21.91
N LEU A 366 17.84 37.41 -21.06
CA LEU A 366 16.71 36.88 -20.27
C LEU A 366 15.52 36.47 -21.15
N GLU A 367 15.16 37.27 -22.15
CA GLU A 367 14.09 36.94 -23.12
C GLU A 367 14.41 35.66 -23.90
N LEU A 368 15.68 35.48 -24.30
CA LEU A 368 16.12 34.25 -24.96
C LEU A 368 16.01 33.05 -24.02
N ALA A 369 16.42 33.21 -22.75
CA ALA A 369 16.27 32.17 -21.73
C ALA A 369 14.80 31.81 -21.49
N LEU A 370 13.91 32.81 -21.44
CA LEU A 370 12.46 32.61 -21.30
C LEU A 370 11.87 31.82 -22.48
N SER A 371 12.24 32.19 -23.71
CA SER A 371 11.81 31.47 -24.93
C SER A 371 12.30 30.01 -24.93
N ASN A 372 13.54 29.76 -24.50
CA ASN A 372 14.07 28.41 -24.39
C ASN A 372 13.31 27.60 -23.32
N LYS A 373 13.00 28.21 -22.17
CA LYS A 373 12.20 27.59 -21.11
C LYS A 373 10.77 27.28 -21.56
N GLN A 374 10.14 28.17 -22.32
CA GLN A 374 8.81 27.91 -22.92
C GLN A 374 8.83 26.68 -23.83
N LYS A 375 9.87 26.53 -24.65
CA LYS A 375 10.03 25.34 -25.51
C LYS A 375 10.23 24.06 -24.69
N GLU A 376 11.03 24.12 -23.62
CA GLU A 376 11.18 22.98 -22.70
C GLU A 376 9.84 22.59 -22.08
N ILE A 377 9.08 23.55 -21.54
CA ILE A 377 7.75 23.32 -20.96
C ILE A 377 6.84 22.65 -21.99
N TYR A 378 6.75 23.19 -23.20
CA TYR A 378 5.91 22.61 -24.26
C TYR A 378 6.25 21.14 -24.57
N VAL A 379 7.55 20.82 -24.67
CA VAL A 379 8.00 19.44 -24.92
C VAL A 379 7.60 18.52 -23.77
N TRP A 380 7.74 18.97 -22.52
CA TRP A 380 7.37 18.17 -21.35
C TRP A 380 5.86 18.05 -21.15
N GLU A 381 5.08 19.06 -21.52
CA GLU A 381 3.61 19.00 -21.53
C GLU A 381 3.09 18.00 -22.57
N LYS A 382 3.72 17.97 -23.75
CA LYS A 382 3.42 16.95 -24.76
C LYS A 382 3.71 15.55 -24.24
N LYS A 383 4.88 15.35 -23.63
CA LYS A 383 5.25 14.06 -23.00
C LYS A 383 4.29 13.66 -21.88
N LEU A 384 3.84 14.63 -21.07
CA LEU A 384 2.85 14.39 -20.03
C LEU A 384 1.53 13.88 -20.63
N SER A 385 1.01 14.56 -21.65
CA SER A 385 -0.24 14.17 -22.31
C SER A 385 -0.16 12.78 -22.95
N GLU A 386 0.95 12.46 -23.60
CA GLU A 386 1.20 11.13 -24.17
C GLU A 386 1.26 10.04 -23.08
N ALA A 387 1.96 10.31 -21.98
CA ALA A 387 2.07 9.40 -20.85
C ALA A 387 0.72 9.19 -20.13
N GLU A 388 -0.08 10.25 -19.94
CA GLU A 388 -1.41 10.17 -19.34
C GLU A 388 -2.36 9.35 -20.22
N LYS A 389 -2.35 9.56 -21.55
CA LYS A 389 -3.12 8.74 -22.50
C LYS A 389 -2.67 7.28 -22.47
N SER A 390 -1.37 7.02 -22.45
CA SER A 390 -0.83 5.65 -22.38
C SER A 390 -1.26 4.95 -21.10
N LEU A 391 -1.22 5.64 -19.95
CA LEU A 391 -1.65 5.06 -18.68
C LEU A 391 -3.15 4.80 -18.67
N ALA A 392 -3.96 5.77 -19.09
CA ALA A 392 -5.42 5.63 -19.15
C ALA A 392 -5.86 4.47 -20.06
N ASN A 393 -5.19 4.26 -21.20
CA ASN A 393 -5.45 3.12 -22.07
C ASN A 393 -5.11 1.78 -21.38
N LEU A 394 -4.00 1.73 -20.64
CA LEU A 394 -3.57 0.51 -19.94
C LEU A 394 -4.49 0.19 -18.76
N GLU A 395 -4.97 1.21 -18.04
CA GLU A 395 -5.90 1.06 -16.92
C GLU A 395 -7.32 0.70 -17.38
N SER A 396 -7.79 1.25 -18.51
CA SER A 396 -9.15 1.00 -19.01
C SER A 396 -9.32 -0.34 -19.72
N GLN A 397 -8.31 -0.77 -20.49
CA GLN A 397 -8.37 -2.06 -21.21
C GLN A 397 -7.93 -3.24 -20.33
N GLY A 398 -7.20 -2.96 -19.24
CA GLY A 398 -6.52 -3.98 -18.44
C GLY A 398 -5.40 -4.64 -19.24
N HIS A 399 -4.48 -5.33 -18.56
CA HIS A 399 -3.52 -6.15 -19.27
C HIS A 399 -4.19 -7.49 -19.62
N PRO A 400 -4.07 -8.04 -20.85
CA PRO A 400 -4.68 -9.34 -21.20
C PRO A 400 -4.26 -10.50 -20.28
N ILE A 401 -3.12 -10.33 -19.61
CA ILE A 401 -2.61 -11.29 -18.62
C ILE A 401 -3.43 -11.31 -17.33
N ASP A 402 -4.12 -10.22 -16.98
CA ASP A 402 -4.96 -10.13 -15.77
C ASP A 402 -6.08 -11.17 -15.86
N ALA A 403 -6.77 -11.25 -17.00
CA ALA A 403 -7.81 -12.24 -17.23
C ALA A 403 -7.26 -13.69 -17.22
N GLN A 404 -6.04 -13.92 -17.71
CA GLN A 404 -5.41 -15.24 -17.62
C GLN A 404 -5.03 -15.60 -16.18
N TYR A 405 -4.50 -14.63 -15.42
CA TYR A 405 -4.16 -14.77 -14.01
C TYR A 405 -5.41 -15.14 -13.20
N GLU A 406 -6.51 -14.40 -13.37
CA GLU A 406 -7.80 -14.67 -12.70
C GLU A 406 -8.34 -16.07 -13.02
N ARG A 407 -8.22 -16.52 -14.26
CA ARG A 407 -8.63 -17.89 -14.66
C ARG A 407 -7.83 -18.95 -13.94
N ILE A 408 -6.51 -18.77 -13.80
CA ILE A 408 -5.65 -19.69 -13.06
C ILE A 408 -6.00 -19.67 -11.57
N GLN A 409 -6.21 -18.49 -10.99
CA GLN A 409 -6.60 -18.32 -9.59
C GLN A 409 -7.92 -19.05 -9.28
N ARG A 410 -8.95 -18.85 -10.12
CA ARG A 410 -10.24 -19.56 -10.00
C ARG A 410 -10.11 -21.06 -10.17
N ALA A 411 -9.31 -21.51 -11.15
CA ALA A 411 -9.06 -22.93 -11.37
C ALA A 411 -8.38 -23.57 -10.15
N LEU A 412 -7.36 -22.92 -9.57
CA LEU A 412 -6.69 -23.39 -8.38
C LEU A 412 -7.64 -23.40 -7.17
N ALA A 413 -8.41 -22.33 -6.94
CA ALA A 413 -9.39 -22.25 -5.86
C ALA A 413 -10.39 -23.42 -5.92
N LYS A 414 -10.89 -23.69 -7.13
CA LYS A 414 -11.77 -24.82 -7.39
C LYS A 414 -11.09 -26.15 -7.06
N THR A 415 -9.90 -26.40 -7.59
CA THR A 415 -9.14 -27.64 -7.34
C THR A 415 -8.83 -27.85 -5.85
N LEU A 416 -8.49 -26.78 -5.11
CA LEU A 416 -8.26 -26.84 -3.66
C LEU A 416 -9.53 -27.15 -2.87
N SER A 417 -10.66 -26.61 -3.30
CA SER A 417 -11.97 -26.85 -2.66
C SER A 417 -12.57 -28.22 -2.96
N GLN A 418 -12.09 -28.90 -4.02
CA GLN A 418 -12.55 -30.23 -4.41
C GLN A 418 -11.94 -31.32 -3.52
N ARG A 419 -12.82 -32.20 -2.99
CA ARG A 419 -12.45 -33.34 -2.14
C ARG A 419 -11.88 -34.49 -2.96
#